data_AF-A0A8I0MT86-F1
#
_entry.id   AF-A0A8I0MT86-F1
#
_cell.length_a   1.000
_cell.length_b   1.000
_cell.length_c   1.000
_cell.angle_alpha   90.00
_cell.angle_beta   90.00
_cell.angle_gamma   90.00
#
_symmetry.space_group_name_H-M   'P 1'
#
loop_
_entity.id
_entity.type
_entity.pdbx_description
1 polymer ?
#
loop_
_entity_poly.entity_id
_entity_poly.type
_entity_poly.pdbx_seq_one_letter_code
_entity_poly.pdbx_strand_id
1 'polypeptide(L)'
;MKTTWYFYLIVIAFAILLSIAHIKTDMAYHLHTLAVVLSIAYFSRNMLNILHISILLISVTVIELALYALIVTLSPQYNLPYYFTNGVIFTLHLFVDISLFLIFKNRVRLSILFVGKYQPKMREYVYMTHADILLVGLFLLFIVVDGLAFLENLIRNMDYIFGVSEEVAKPFWNWNWVHRSYLYIKSFLLACMLTVILATVYVERFRPAPINESEEDLTPKKSEPQHKS
;
A
#
# COMPACT_ATOMS: atom_id res chain seq x y z
N MET A 1 -13.62 -28.71 8.01
CA MET A 1 -12.53 -27.70 8.11
C MET A 1 -11.16 -28.29 7.72
N LYS A 2 -10.94 -28.66 6.44
CA LYS A 2 -9.64 -29.24 5.99
C LYS A 2 -9.01 -28.54 4.77
N THR A 3 -9.57 -27.42 4.32
CA THR A 3 -9.16 -26.71 3.09
C THR A 3 -8.32 -25.45 3.33
N THR A 4 -7.97 -25.13 4.58
CA THR A 4 -7.34 -23.84 4.93
C THR A 4 -5.86 -23.74 4.54
N TRP A 5 -5.10 -24.83 4.59
CA TRP A 5 -3.65 -24.77 4.33
C TRP A 5 -3.29 -24.62 2.84
N TYR A 6 -4.08 -25.21 1.94
CA TYR A 6 -3.93 -25.00 0.50
C TYR A 6 -4.12 -23.54 0.11
N PHE A 7 -5.06 -22.83 0.76
CA PHE A 7 -5.27 -21.40 0.53
C PHE A 7 -4.04 -20.59 0.92
N TYR A 8 -3.44 -20.86 2.10
CA TYR A 8 -2.20 -20.17 2.50
C TYR A 8 -1.04 -20.45 1.54
N LEU A 9 -0.90 -21.68 1.05
CA LEU A 9 0.12 -22.02 0.06
C LEU A 9 -0.09 -21.27 -1.27
N ILE A 10 -1.34 -21.14 -1.73
CA ILE A 10 -1.66 -20.38 -2.94
C ILE A 10 -1.34 -18.90 -2.76
N VAL A 11 -1.68 -18.31 -1.60
CA VAL A 11 -1.37 -16.92 -1.28
C VAL A 11 0.14 -16.68 -1.24
N ILE A 12 0.89 -17.59 -0.60
CA ILE A 12 2.36 -17.53 -0.56
C ILE A 12 2.95 -17.66 -1.97
N ALA A 13 2.48 -18.63 -2.76
CA ALA A 13 2.94 -18.81 -4.13
C ALA A 13 2.64 -17.57 -5.00
N PHE A 14 1.46 -16.97 -4.85
CA PHE A 14 1.09 -15.74 -5.55
C PHE A 14 1.98 -14.56 -5.14
N ALA A 15 2.25 -14.39 -3.84
CA ALA A 15 3.16 -13.36 -3.34
C ALA A 15 4.58 -13.55 -3.89
N ILE A 16 5.10 -14.79 -3.91
CA ILE A 16 6.40 -15.13 -4.49
C ILE A 16 6.43 -14.80 -5.98
N LEU A 17 5.41 -15.18 -6.74
CA LEU A 17 5.33 -14.89 -8.18
C LEU A 17 5.30 -13.39 -8.46
N LEU A 18 4.55 -12.61 -7.67
CA LEU A 18 4.54 -11.15 -7.77
C LEU A 18 5.89 -10.54 -7.44
N SER A 19 6.55 -11.01 -6.38
CA SER A 19 7.91 -10.55 -6.04
C SER A 19 8.92 -10.90 -7.14
N ILE A 20 8.84 -12.10 -7.73
CA ILE A 20 9.69 -12.50 -8.86
C ILE A 20 9.43 -11.60 -10.07
N ALA A 21 8.16 -11.35 -10.40
CA ALA A 21 7.79 -10.44 -11.48
C ALA A 21 8.39 -9.05 -11.24
N HIS A 22 8.22 -8.50 -10.03
CA HIS A 22 8.80 -7.20 -9.64
C HIS A 22 10.32 -7.16 -9.81
N ILE A 23 11.05 -8.18 -9.33
CA ILE A 23 12.51 -8.23 -9.42
C ILE A 23 12.99 -8.31 -10.88
N LYS A 24 12.25 -9.04 -11.73
CA LYS A 24 12.66 -9.30 -13.12
C LYS A 24 12.25 -8.21 -14.09
N THR A 25 11.31 -7.35 -13.71
CA THR A 25 10.82 -6.29 -14.58
C THR A 25 11.05 -4.94 -13.95
N ASP A 26 12.03 -4.21 -14.46
CA ASP A 26 12.44 -2.87 -14.02
C ASP A 26 11.25 -1.90 -13.90
N MET A 27 10.85 -1.20 -14.96
CA MET A 27 9.68 -0.30 -14.90
C MET A 27 8.32 -1.04 -14.81
N ALA A 28 8.28 -2.30 -15.24
CA ALA A 28 7.01 -3.00 -15.39
C ALA A 28 6.36 -3.39 -14.05
N TYR A 29 7.07 -3.27 -12.92
CA TYR A 29 6.46 -3.57 -11.62
C TYR A 29 5.32 -2.62 -11.27
N HIS A 30 5.44 -1.33 -11.62
CA HIS A 30 4.34 -0.38 -11.44
C HIS A 30 3.14 -0.79 -12.30
N LEU A 31 3.38 -1.27 -13.52
CA LEU A 31 2.34 -1.77 -14.41
C LEU A 31 1.67 -3.03 -13.86
N HIS A 32 2.44 -3.97 -13.30
CA HIS A 32 1.90 -5.16 -12.66
C HIS A 32 1.04 -4.81 -11.44
N THR A 33 1.54 -3.93 -10.57
CA THR A 33 0.80 -3.43 -9.39
C THR A 33 -0.50 -2.77 -9.82
N LEU A 34 -0.42 -1.87 -10.79
CA LEU A 34 -1.56 -1.13 -11.32
C LEU A 34 -2.60 -2.09 -11.93
N ALA A 35 -2.17 -3.07 -12.72
CA ALA A 35 -3.05 -4.07 -13.32
C ALA A 35 -3.78 -4.91 -12.25
N VAL A 36 -3.08 -5.33 -11.19
CA VAL A 36 -3.68 -6.10 -10.09
C VAL A 36 -4.67 -5.24 -9.30
N VAL A 37 -4.29 -4.02 -8.90
CA VAL A 37 -5.18 -3.14 -8.11
C VAL A 37 -6.39 -2.69 -8.93
N LEU A 38 -6.23 -2.40 -10.23
CA LEU A 38 -7.35 -2.11 -11.14
C LEU A 38 -8.30 -3.30 -11.26
N SER A 39 -7.76 -4.51 -11.38
CA SER A 39 -8.57 -5.73 -11.41
C SER A 39 -9.36 -5.88 -10.12
N ILE A 40 -8.71 -5.70 -8.96
CA ILE A 40 -9.38 -5.72 -7.66
C ILE A 40 -10.50 -4.67 -7.60
N ALA A 41 -10.22 -3.43 -8.00
CA ALA A 41 -11.21 -2.35 -8.01
C ALA A 41 -12.43 -2.69 -8.89
N TYR A 42 -12.18 -3.25 -10.08
CA TYR A 42 -13.24 -3.64 -11.02
C TYR A 42 -14.12 -4.76 -10.46
N PHE A 43 -13.51 -5.84 -9.96
CA PHE A 43 -14.25 -6.99 -9.41
C PHE A 43 -14.87 -6.72 -8.03
N SER A 44 -14.41 -5.67 -7.34
CA SER A 44 -14.86 -5.30 -5.99
C SER A 44 -15.65 -3.98 -5.97
N ARG A 45 -16.16 -3.54 -7.12
CA ARG A 45 -16.82 -2.23 -7.30
C ARG A 45 -18.03 -1.99 -6.39
N ASN A 46 -18.65 -3.06 -5.87
CA ASN A 46 -19.79 -2.97 -4.95
C ASN A 46 -19.35 -2.85 -3.47
N MET A 47 -18.06 -3.02 -3.17
CA MET A 47 -17.49 -2.96 -1.81
C MET A 47 -16.80 -1.60 -1.61
N LEU A 48 -17.52 -0.66 -1.02
CA LEU A 48 -17.10 0.76 -0.93
C LEU A 48 -15.72 0.95 -0.26
N ASN A 49 -15.46 0.24 0.84
CA ASN A 49 -14.18 0.33 1.55
C ASN A 49 -13.00 -0.12 0.68
N ILE A 50 -13.17 -1.22 -0.05
CA ILE A 50 -12.14 -1.77 -0.94
C ILE A 50 -11.92 -0.83 -2.12
N LEU A 51 -12.99 -0.24 -2.65
CA LEU A 51 -12.90 0.74 -3.73
C LEU A 51 -12.08 1.97 -3.28
N HIS A 52 -12.33 2.52 -2.10
CA HIS A 52 -11.55 3.66 -1.58
C HIS A 52 -10.07 3.32 -1.42
N ILE A 53 -9.76 2.15 -0.85
CA ILE A 53 -8.38 1.66 -0.72
C ILE A 53 -7.73 1.50 -2.10
N SER A 54 -8.44 0.89 -3.05
CA SER A 54 -7.93 0.62 -4.39
C SER A 54 -7.69 1.90 -5.17
N ILE A 55 -8.62 2.87 -5.13
CA ILE A 55 -8.47 4.17 -5.78
C ILE A 55 -7.25 4.90 -5.23
N LEU A 56 -7.08 4.94 -3.91
CA LEU A 56 -5.91 5.56 -3.29
C LEU A 56 -4.60 4.95 -3.80
N LEU A 57 -4.50 3.62 -3.81
CA LEU A 57 -3.31 2.91 -4.27
C LEU A 57 -3.06 3.10 -5.76
N ILE A 58 -4.11 3.11 -6.59
CA ILE A 58 -4.01 3.42 -8.02
C ILE A 58 -3.46 4.83 -8.22
N SER A 59 -4.05 5.82 -7.55
CA SER A 59 -3.63 7.23 -7.67
C SER A 59 -2.17 7.39 -7.30
N VAL A 60 -1.73 6.81 -6.19
CA VAL A 60 -0.34 6.92 -5.76
C VAL A 60 0.61 6.15 -6.66
N THR A 61 0.25 4.94 -7.11
CA THR A 61 1.09 4.15 -8.04
C THR A 61 1.31 4.90 -9.36
N VAL A 62 0.28 5.60 -9.88
CA VAL A 62 0.39 6.42 -11.09
C VAL A 62 1.30 7.63 -10.86
N ILE A 63 1.18 8.30 -9.70
CA ILE A 63 2.05 9.43 -9.35
C ILE A 63 3.51 8.97 -9.22
N GLU A 64 3.76 7.85 -8.54
CA GLU A 64 5.10 7.30 -8.36
C GLU A 64 5.73 6.90 -9.70
N LEU A 65 4.99 6.20 -10.56
CA LEU A 65 5.43 5.86 -11.91
C LEU A 65 5.79 7.10 -12.73
N ALA A 66 4.96 8.15 -12.69
CA ALA A 66 5.21 9.38 -13.42
C ALA A 66 6.46 10.11 -12.91
N LEU A 67 6.63 10.20 -11.60
CA LEU A 67 7.78 10.84 -10.98
C LEU A 67 9.08 10.06 -11.22
N TYR A 68 9.03 8.73 -11.14
CA TYR A 68 10.18 7.88 -11.43
C TYR A 68 10.60 7.98 -12.90
N ALA A 69 9.64 7.91 -13.83
CA ALA A 69 9.89 8.11 -15.26
C ALA A 69 10.52 9.47 -15.55
N LEU A 70 10.06 10.53 -14.86
CA LEU A 70 10.66 11.86 -14.95
C LEU A 70 12.12 11.85 -14.47
N ILE A 71 12.41 11.28 -13.29
CA ILE A 71 13.77 11.23 -12.74
C ILE A 71 14.72 10.45 -13.65
N VAL A 72 14.29 9.30 -14.17
CA VAL A 72 15.11 8.46 -15.06
C VAL A 72 15.36 9.14 -16.41
N THR A 73 14.43 9.99 -16.87
CA THR A 73 14.62 10.78 -18.11
C THR A 73 15.56 11.97 -17.88
N LEU A 74 15.39 12.71 -16.77
CA LEU A 74 16.17 13.92 -16.50
C LEU A 74 17.60 13.59 -16.02
N SER A 75 17.82 12.50 -15.28
CA SER A 75 19.15 12.23 -14.71
C SER A 75 20.26 12.12 -15.77
N PRO A 76 20.10 11.37 -16.87
CA PRO A 76 21.08 11.35 -17.96
C PRO A 76 21.14 12.69 -18.70
N GLN A 77 20.01 13.36 -18.91
CA GLN A 77 19.95 14.64 -19.63
C GLN A 77 20.80 15.74 -18.97
N TYR A 78 20.84 15.74 -17.63
CA TYR A 78 21.61 16.72 -16.85
C TYR A 78 22.93 16.18 -16.29
N ASN A 79 23.35 14.98 -16.70
CA ASN A 79 24.54 14.29 -16.18
C ASN A 79 24.59 14.26 -14.64
N LEU A 80 23.43 13.98 -14.01
CA LEU A 80 23.35 13.95 -12.55
C LEU A 80 24.16 12.76 -12.00
N PRO A 81 24.96 12.96 -10.93
CA PRO A 81 25.66 11.87 -10.28
C PRO A 81 24.70 10.83 -9.69
N TYR A 82 25.10 9.55 -9.72
CA TYR A 82 24.27 8.45 -9.21
C TYR A 82 23.85 8.62 -7.74
N TYR A 83 24.71 9.16 -6.88
CA TYR A 83 24.37 9.39 -5.47
C TYR A 83 23.22 10.40 -5.31
N PHE A 84 23.15 11.38 -6.21
CA PHE A 84 22.14 12.41 -6.21
C PHE A 84 20.81 11.83 -6.72
N THR A 85 20.83 11.15 -7.86
CA THR A 85 19.64 10.46 -8.41
C THR A 85 19.06 9.46 -7.41
N ASN A 86 19.88 8.63 -6.78
CA ASN A 86 19.43 7.68 -5.75
C ASN A 86 18.86 8.40 -4.52
N GLY A 87 19.51 9.48 -4.07
CA GLY A 87 19.02 10.31 -2.97
C GLY A 87 17.62 10.87 -3.25
N VAL A 88 17.38 11.37 -4.46
CA VAL A 88 16.06 11.87 -4.88
C VAL A 88 15.03 10.74 -4.90
N ILE A 89 15.37 9.57 -5.47
CA ILE A 89 14.45 8.42 -5.55
C ILE A 89 14.06 7.93 -4.15
N PHE A 90 15.02 7.68 -3.26
CA PHE A 90 14.73 7.20 -1.91
C PHE A 90 13.93 8.21 -1.10
N THR A 91 14.23 9.50 -1.25
CA THR A 91 13.46 10.58 -0.61
C THR A 91 12.03 10.60 -1.13
N LEU A 92 11.84 10.47 -2.43
CA LEU A 92 10.52 10.45 -3.06
C LEU A 92 9.67 9.30 -2.54
N HIS A 93 10.20 8.07 -2.55
CA HIS A 93 9.50 6.91 -2.00
C HIS A 93 9.19 7.10 -0.52
N LEU A 94 10.14 7.60 0.27
CA LEU A 94 9.93 7.87 1.69
C LEU A 94 8.77 8.86 1.93
N PHE A 95 8.70 9.96 1.17
CA PHE A 95 7.59 10.92 1.28
C PHE A 95 6.25 10.33 0.85
N VAL A 96 6.24 9.53 -0.21
CA VAL A 96 5.04 8.82 -0.68
C VAL A 96 4.55 7.85 0.39
N ASP A 97 5.44 7.06 0.98
CA ASP A 97 5.11 6.05 1.98
C ASP A 97 4.68 6.68 3.32
N ILE A 98 5.29 7.80 3.73
CA ILE A 98 4.80 8.63 4.86
C ILE A 98 3.39 9.15 4.58
N SER A 99 3.15 9.66 3.37
CA SER A 99 1.83 10.18 2.98
C SER A 99 0.77 9.09 3.01
N LEU A 100 1.06 7.92 2.44
CA LEU A 100 0.19 6.75 2.47
C LEU A 100 -0.05 6.25 3.89
N PHE A 101 0.97 6.18 4.73
CA PHE A 101 0.82 5.84 6.15
C PHE A 101 -0.17 6.78 6.85
N LEU A 102 -0.04 8.09 6.68
CA LEU A 102 -0.93 9.08 7.28
C LEU A 102 -2.36 8.98 6.72
N ILE A 103 -2.51 8.76 5.42
CA ILE A 103 -3.82 8.59 4.78
C ILE A 103 -4.50 7.31 5.28
N PHE A 104 -3.79 6.17 5.31
CA PHE A 104 -4.33 4.89 5.78
C PHE A 104 -4.70 4.95 7.26
N LYS A 105 -3.86 5.57 8.09
CA LYS A 105 -4.17 5.81 9.52
C LYS A 105 -5.48 6.59 9.71
N ASN A 106 -5.83 7.46 8.77
CA ASN A 106 -7.04 8.28 8.80
C ASN A 106 -8.10 7.86 7.77
N ARG A 107 -7.98 6.69 7.15
CA ARG A 107 -8.76 6.30 5.94
C ARG A 107 -10.26 6.38 6.16
N VAL A 108 -10.73 5.82 7.27
CA VAL A 108 -12.16 5.79 7.62
C VAL A 108 -12.70 7.20 7.81
N ARG A 109 -11.99 8.05 8.56
CA ARG A 109 -12.39 9.45 8.77
C ARG A 109 -12.47 10.21 7.44
N LEU A 110 -11.45 10.07 6.59
CA LEU A 110 -11.41 10.71 5.27
C LEU A 110 -12.56 10.20 4.37
N SER A 111 -12.80 8.89 4.38
CA SER A 111 -13.89 8.27 3.63
C SER A 111 -15.27 8.74 4.11
N ILE A 112 -15.49 8.86 5.41
CA ILE A 112 -16.76 9.36 5.99
C ILE A 112 -16.97 10.82 5.59
N LEU A 113 -15.93 11.66 5.63
CA LEU A 113 -16.04 13.06 5.22
C LEU A 113 -16.39 13.18 3.73
N PHE A 114 -15.74 12.38 2.89
CA PHE A 114 -15.99 12.36 1.45
C PHE A 114 -17.41 11.85 1.13
N VAL A 115 -17.77 10.68 1.64
CA VAL A 115 -19.09 10.06 1.41
C VAL A 115 -20.21 10.88 2.03
N GLY A 116 -20.01 11.45 3.22
CA GLY A 116 -21.00 12.32 3.85
C GLY A 116 -21.34 13.55 3.02
N LYS A 117 -20.39 14.06 2.22
CA LYS A 117 -20.60 15.21 1.33
C LYS A 117 -21.26 14.83 0.00
N TYR A 118 -20.86 13.73 -0.62
CA TYR A 118 -21.26 13.39 -2.00
C TYR A 118 -22.30 12.27 -2.10
N GLN A 119 -22.36 11.37 -1.11
CA GLN A 119 -23.24 10.20 -1.09
C GLN A 119 -23.70 9.88 0.35
N PRO A 120 -24.47 10.77 1.01
CA PRO A 120 -24.77 10.64 2.44
C PRO A 120 -25.46 9.31 2.82
N LYS A 121 -26.24 8.73 1.90
CA LYS A 121 -26.90 7.42 2.07
C LYS A 121 -25.91 6.24 2.20
N MET A 122 -24.68 6.40 1.71
CA MET A 122 -23.64 5.37 1.75
C MET A 122 -22.74 5.48 2.98
N ARG A 123 -22.99 6.44 3.88
CA ARG A 123 -22.11 6.74 5.02
C ARG A 123 -21.97 5.55 5.98
N GLU A 124 -23.05 4.80 6.19
CA GLU A 124 -23.08 3.63 7.08
C GLU A 124 -22.27 2.43 6.54
N TYR A 125 -21.98 2.42 5.24
CA TYR A 125 -21.18 1.39 4.60
C TYR A 125 -19.66 1.64 4.73
N VAL A 126 -19.26 2.78 5.30
CA VAL A 126 -17.85 3.12 5.53
C VAL A 126 -17.44 2.71 6.95
N TYR A 127 -16.48 1.80 7.05
CA TYR A 127 -15.96 1.32 8.33
C TYR A 127 -14.50 0.90 8.26
N MET A 128 -13.94 0.63 9.44
CA MET A 128 -12.60 0.07 9.60
C MET A 128 -12.59 -1.40 9.20
N THR A 129 -11.81 -1.74 8.18
CA THR A 129 -11.53 -3.09 7.71
C THR A 129 -10.24 -3.61 8.33
N HIS A 130 -10.00 -4.92 8.26
CA HIS A 130 -8.70 -5.49 8.63
C HIS A 130 -7.55 -4.98 7.76
N ALA A 131 -7.83 -4.61 6.49
CA ALA A 131 -6.83 -4.00 5.61
C ALA A 131 -6.25 -2.71 6.20
N ASP A 132 -7.03 -1.88 6.89
CA ASP A 132 -6.53 -0.59 7.36
C ASP A 132 -5.37 -0.75 8.33
N ILE A 133 -5.51 -1.66 9.30
CA ILE A 133 -4.49 -1.91 10.32
C ILE A 133 -3.24 -2.53 9.67
N LEU A 134 -3.45 -3.51 8.78
CA LEU A 134 -2.35 -4.20 8.11
C LEU A 134 -1.61 -3.30 7.12
N LEU A 135 -2.32 -2.44 6.39
CA LEU A 135 -1.72 -1.46 5.48
C LEU A 135 -0.95 -0.40 6.25
N VAL A 136 -1.46 0.11 7.38
CA VAL A 136 -0.67 1.01 8.26
C VAL A 136 0.63 0.34 8.70
N GLY A 137 0.59 -0.92 9.11
CA GLY A 137 1.79 -1.68 9.48
C GLY A 137 2.77 -1.87 8.31
N LEU A 138 2.26 -2.20 7.11
CA LEU A 138 3.08 -2.35 5.91
C LEU A 138 3.73 -1.03 5.48
N PHE A 139 2.98 0.07 5.46
CA PHE A 139 3.54 1.38 5.11
C PHE A 139 4.56 1.87 6.14
N LEU A 140 4.42 1.50 7.42
CA LEU A 140 5.48 1.74 8.40
C LEU A 140 6.77 0.98 8.04
N LEU A 141 6.67 -0.27 7.59
CA LEU A 141 7.84 -1.05 7.15
C LEU A 141 8.47 -0.45 5.89
N PHE A 142 7.66 0.00 4.93
CA PHE A 142 8.13 0.73 3.76
C PHE A 142 8.93 1.99 4.13
N ILE A 143 8.40 2.81 5.04
CA ILE A 143 9.08 4.00 5.58
C ILE A 143 10.44 3.64 6.19
N VAL A 144 10.50 2.57 6.98
CA VAL A 144 11.76 2.13 7.60
C VAL A 144 12.79 1.75 6.54
N VAL A 145 12.37 0.99 5.52
CA VAL A 145 13.27 0.53 4.45
C VAL A 145 13.78 1.70 3.61
N ASP A 146 12.90 2.62 3.23
CA ASP A 146 13.29 3.81 2.45
C ASP A 146 14.15 4.78 3.27
N GLY A 147 13.82 4.96 4.56
CA GLY A 147 14.62 5.75 5.48
C GLY A 147 16.03 5.17 5.65
N LEU A 148 16.15 3.86 5.80
CA LEU A 148 17.45 3.18 5.88
C LEU A 148 18.24 3.30 4.56
N ALA A 149 17.58 3.16 3.40
CA ALA A 149 18.24 3.29 2.10
C ALA A 149 18.72 4.72 1.85
N PHE A 150 17.91 5.71 2.24
CA PHE A 150 18.27 7.12 2.19
C PHE A 150 19.45 7.44 3.11
N LEU A 151 19.40 7.01 4.38
CA LEU A 151 20.49 7.21 5.34
C LEU A 151 21.78 6.53 4.87
N GLU A 152 21.70 5.31 4.36
CA GLU A 152 22.85 4.63 3.78
C GLU A 152 23.43 5.41 2.59
N ASN A 153 22.59 5.97 1.72
CA ASN A 153 23.04 6.83 0.62
C ASN A 153 23.74 8.10 1.11
N LEU A 154 23.26 8.73 2.18
CA LEU A 154 23.90 9.90 2.79
C LEU A 154 25.28 9.55 3.37
N ILE A 155 25.37 8.45 4.11
CA ILE A 155 26.59 8.01 4.78
C ILE A 155 27.66 7.60 3.75
N ARG A 156 27.28 6.84 2.71
CA ARG A 156 28.21 6.40 1.67
C ARG A 156 28.81 7.54 0.85
N ASN A 157 28.13 8.67 0.78
CA ASN A 157 28.51 9.80 -0.08
C ASN A 157 28.72 11.08 0.76
N MET A 158 29.14 10.92 2.02
CA MET A 158 29.28 12.05 2.95
C MET A 158 30.37 13.06 2.53
N ASP A 159 31.37 12.60 1.80
CA ASP A 159 32.39 13.42 1.14
C ASP A 159 31.76 14.32 0.07
N TYR A 160 30.89 13.77 -0.77
CA TYR A 160 30.21 14.52 -1.83
C TYR A 160 29.07 15.41 -1.30
N ILE A 161 28.35 14.96 -0.27
CA ILE A 161 27.13 15.61 0.21
C ILE A 161 27.43 16.64 1.30
N PHE A 162 28.29 16.30 2.25
CA PHE A 162 28.59 17.12 3.43
C PHE A 162 29.99 17.74 3.40
N GLY A 163 30.83 17.41 2.41
CA GLY A 163 32.20 17.91 2.33
C GLY A 163 33.13 17.31 3.40
N VAL A 164 32.80 16.12 3.91
CA VAL A 164 33.64 15.40 4.88
C VAL A 164 34.94 14.97 4.20
N SER A 165 36.06 15.00 4.93
CA SER A 165 37.34 14.57 4.40
C SER A 165 37.33 13.10 3.97
N GLU A 166 38.07 12.77 2.91
CA GLU A 166 38.14 11.40 2.37
C GLU A 166 38.56 10.38 3.44
N GLU A 167 39.51 10.73 4.30
CA GLU A 167 40.00 9.86 5.38
C GLU A 167 38.88 9.37 6.31
N VAL A 168 37.88 10.22 6.55
CA VAL A 168 36.73 9.92 7.41
C VAL A 168 35.61 9.22 6.61
N ALA A 169 35.42 9.56 5.33
CA ALA A 169 34.37 9.01 4.49
C ALA A 169 34.67 7.60 3.96
N LYS A 170 35.94 7.31 3.67
CA LYS A 170 36.41 6.08 3.00
C LYS A 170 35.96 4.77 3.64
N PRO A 171 35.93 4.62 4.99
CA PRO A 171 35.39 3.41 5.61
C PRO A 171 33.92 3.13 5.26
N PHE A 172 33.15 4.17 4.95
CA PHE A 172 31.70 4.09 4.73
C PHE A 172 31.29 3.92 3.27
N TRP A 173 32.17 4.15 2.29
CA TRP A 173 31.87 4.03 0.86
C TRP A 173 31.31 2.65 0.47
N ASN A 174 31.78 1.60 1.15
CA ASN A 174 31.38 0.20 0.92
C ASN A 174 30.15 -0.24 1.73
N TRP A 175 29.59 0.62 2.58
CA TRP A 175 28.39 0.30 3.34
C TRP A 175 27.21 0.18 2.39
N ASN A 176 26.75 -1.04 2.06
CA ASN A 176 25.75 -1.25 1.00
C ASN A 176 24.69 -2.33 1.32
N TRP A 177 24.47 -2.65 2.59
CA TRP A 177 23.62 -3.80 2.96
C TRP A 177 22.14 -3.53 2.69
N VAL A 178 21.67 -2.30 2.92
CA VAL A 178 20.29 -1.90 2.60
C VAL A 178 20.14 -1.77 1.10
N HIS A 179 21.06 -1.06 0.44
CA HIS A 179 21.00 -0.80 -0.99
C HIS A 179 20.96 -2.09 -1.82
N ARG A 180 21.77 -3.11 -1.46
CA ARG A 180 21.75 -4.42 -2.13
C ARG A 180 20.45 -5.19 -1.92
N SER A 181 19.84 -5.04 -0.76
CA SER A 181 18.62 -5.76 -0.38
C SER A 181 17.35 -5.00 -0.75
N TYR A 182 17.46 -3.72 -1.10
CA TYR A 182 16.37 -2.77 -1.24
C TYR A 182 15.28 -3.26 -2.19
N LEU A 183 15.67 -3.67 -3.39
CA LEU A 183 14.75 -4.19 -4.41
C LEU A 183 13.98 -5.39 -3.88
N TYR A 184 14.67 -6.35 -3.25
CA TYR A 184 14.04 -7.57 -2.73
C TYR A 184 13.06 -7.27 -1.60
N ILE A 185 13.43 -6.38 -0.67
CA ILE A 185 12.58 -6.00 0.45
C ILE A 185 11.32 -5.26 -0.05
N LYS A 186 11.47 -4.25 -0.93
CA LYS A 186 10.32 -3.54 -1.53
C LYS A 186 9.42 -4.51 -2.31
N SER A 187 10.00 -5.44 -3.07
CA SER A 187 9.25 -6.49 -3.80
C SER A 187 8.40 -7.34 -2.88
N PHE A 188 8.94 -7.72 -1.72
CA PHE A 188 8.25 -8.52 -0.72
C PHE A 188 7.13 -7.73 -0.04
N LEU A 189 7.41 -6.50 0.40
CA LEU A 189 6.42 -5.64 1.03
C LEU A 189 5.24 -5.32 0.09
N LEU A 190 5.53 -5.10 -1.19
CA LEU A 190 4.50 -4.87 -2.21
C LEU A 190 3.63 -6.10 -2.45
N ALA A 191 4.22 -7.30 -2.49
CA ALA A 191 3.46 -8.55 -2.57
C ALA A 191 2.57 -8.76 -1.33
N CYS A 192 3.06 -8.42 -0.13
CA CYS A 192 2.27 -8.42 1.09
C CYS A 192 1.11 -7.42 1.00
N MET A 193 1.33 -6.20 0.49
CA MET A 193 0.28 -5.19 0.30
C MET A 193 -0.83 -5.71 -0.62
N LEU A 194 -0.48 -6.26 -1.79
CA LEU A 194 -1.45 -6.83 -2.73
C LEU A 194 -2.22 -8.00 -2.10
N THR A 195 -1.53 -8.81 -1.31
CA THR A 195 -2.13 -9.92 -0.57
C THR A 195 -3.14 -9.44 0.48
N VAL A 196 -2.81 -8.39 1.25
CA VAL A 196 -3.72 -7.82 2.26
C VAL A 196 -5.02 -7.35 1.63
N ILE A 197 -4.95 -6.68 0.47
CA ILE A 197 -6.14 -6.19 -0.22
C ILE A 197 -6.96 -7.37 -0.74
N LEU A 198 -6.32 -8.35 -1.38
CA LEU A 198 -7.00 -9.54 -1.88
C LEU A 198 -7.67 -10.36 -0.76
N ALA A 199 -6.98 -10.52 0.38
CA ALA A 199 -7.54 -11.18 1.55
C ALA A 199 -8.75 -10.42 2.10
N THR A 200 -8.70 -9.09 2.07
CA THR A 200 -9.82 -8.25 2.49
C THR A 200 -11.01 -8.36 1.54
N VAL A 201 -10.78 -8.43 0.23
CA VAL A 201 -11.84 -8.77 -0.75
C VAL A 201 -12.52 -10.08 -0.41
N TYR A 202 -11.74 -11.11 -0.07
CA TYR A 202 -12.29 -12.41 0.30
C TYR A 202 -13.17 -12.31 1.55
N VAL A 203 -12.67 -11.68 2.62
CA VAL A 203 -13.42 -11.52 3.88
C VAL A 203 -14.69 -10.71 3.69
N GLU A 204 -14.61 -9.60 2.97
CA GLU A 204 -15.73 -8.66 2.80
C GLU A 204 -16.87 -9.24 1.96
N ARG A 205 -16.60 -10.21 1.06
CA ARG A 205 -17.64 -10.93 0.32
C ARG A 205 -18.57 -11.75 1.20
N PHE A 206 -18.12 -12.17 2.38
CA PHE A 206 -18.93 -12.94 3.32
C PHE A 206 -19.57 -12.08 4.42
N ARG A 207 -19.39 -10.75 4.36
CA ARG A 207 -19.95 -9.85 5.35
C ARG A 207 -21.44 -9.62 5.08
N PRO A 208 -22.31 -9.75 6.10
CA PRO A 208 -23.70 -9.35 5.96
C PRO A 208 -23.80 -7.84 5.71
N ALA A 209 -24.71 -7.43 4.83
CA ALA A 209 -24.98 -6.02 4.56
C ALA A 209 -25.43 -5.32 5.87
N PRO A 210 -25.05 -4.05 6.10
CA PRO A 210 -25.60 -3.29 7.21
C PRO A 210 -27.14 -3.22 7.06
N ILE A 211 -27.84 -3.57 8.14
CA ILE A 211 -29.30 -3.54 8.18
C ILE A 211 -29.72 -2.07 8.20
N ASN A 212 -30.51 -1.63 7.21
CA ASN A 212 -31.18 -0.33 7.30
C ASN A 212 -32.17 -0.41 8.46
N GLU A 213 -31.98 0.40 9.51
CA GLU A 213 -32.95 0.50 10.63
C GLU A 213 -34.36 0.87 10.14
N SER A 214 -34.50 1.44 8.93
CA SER A 214 -35.80 1.71 8.30
C SER A 214 -36.55 0.47 7.80
N GLU A 215 -35.91 -0.69 7.67
CA GLU A 215 -36.56 -1.94 7.26
C GLU A 215 -37.06 -2.75 8.46
N GLU A 216 -36.51 -2.53 9.66
CA GLU A 216 -36.97 -3.19 10.89
C GLU A 216 -38.41 -2.77 11.25
N ASP A 217 -38.79 -1.53 10.93
CA ASP A 217 -40.12 -0.97 11.22
C ASP A 217 -41.23 -1.49 10.29
N LEU A 218 -40.87 -2.25 9.23
CA LEU A 218 -41.81 -2.88 8.31
C LEU A 218 -42.04 -4.37 8.62
N THR A 219 -41.25 -4.96 9.51
CA THR A 219 -41.55 -6.30 10.01
C THR A 219 -42.58 -6.20 11.12
N PRO A 220 -43.80 -6.76 10.96
CA PRO A 220 -44.77 -6.74 12.04
C PRO A 220 -44.17 -7.50 13.22
N LYS A 221 -43.95 -6.78 14.33
CA LYS A 221 -43.61 -7.39 15.62
C LYS A 221 -44.64 -8.48 15.88
N LYS A 222 -44.23 -9.74 15.76
CA LYS A 222 -45.03 -10.89 16.15
C LYS A 222 -45.34 -10.67 17.62
N SER A 223 -46.58 -10.28 17.93
CA SER A 223 -47.05 -10.16 19.30
C SER A 223 -46.85 -11.51 19.97
N GLU A 224 -46.00 -11.54 20.99
CA GLU A 224 -45.88 -12.70 21.87
C GLU A 224 -47.27 -13.02 22.44
N PRO A 225 -47.67 -14.31 22.47
CA PRO A 225 -48.94 -14.66 23.08
C PRO A 225 -48.88 -14.34 24.57
N GLN A 226 -49.83 -13.50 25.01
CA GLN A 226 -50.11 -13.30 26.43
C GLN A 226 -50.44 -14.65 27.07
N HIS A 227 -49.49 -15.22 27.80
CA HIS A 227 -49.80 -16.26 28.77
C HIS A 227 -50.55 -15.60 29.93
N LYS A 228 -51.89 -15.74 29.90
CA LYS A 228 -52.70 -15.60 31.11
C LYS A 228 -52.42 -16.81 32.00
N SER A 229 -51.88 -16.56 33.18
CA SER A 229 -52.01 -17.42 34.35
C SER A 229 -52.92 -16.74 35.35
#